data_AF-A0A504YRY6-F1
#
_entry.id   AF-A0A504YRY6-F1
#
_cell.length_a   1.000
_cell.length_b   1.000
_cell.length_c   1.000
_cell.angle_alpha   90.00
_cell.angle_beta   90.00
_cell.angle_gamma   90.00
#
_symmetry.space_group_name_H-M   'P 1'
#
loop_
_entity.id
_entity.type
_entity.pdbx_description
1 polymer ?
#
loop_
_entity_poly.entity_id
_entity_poly.type
_entity_poly.pdbx_seq_one_letter_code
_entity_poly.pdbx_strand_id
1 'polypeptide(L)'
;MPVSPSSMPYPTRLTSEPPDDLIEKVVRRLQTTGELMRLTAYIPGRLSELGWCHRVLDLAREYLRNHSASGPGIKTGAPAGSTGLPEPSDIPIQEMVEVLTPQAKIIIPDELYKELRSRMVDFIQEQNID
;
A
#
# COMPACT_ATOMS: atom_id res chain seq x y z
N MET A 1 23.98 -54.61 10.66
CA MET A 1 24.25 -53.54 9.67
C MET A 1 23.37 -52.36 10.04
N PRO A 2 23.90 -51.25 10.59
CA PRO A 2 23.09 -50.07 10.91
C PRO A 2 22.75 -49.31 9.62
N VAL A 3 21.47 -48.96 9.45
CA VAL A 3 20.99 -48.16 8.32
C VAL A 3 21.38 -46.68 8.54
N SER A 4 22.02 -46.06 7.54
CA SER A 4 22.37 -44.64 7.55
C SER A 4 21.12 -43.77 7.64
N PRO A 5 21.11 -42.70 8.45
CA PRO A 5 19.97 -41.77 8.60
C PRO A 5 19.71 -40.89 7.37
N SER A 6 20.45 -41.08 6.27
CA SER A 6 20.35 -40.26 5.04
C SER A 6 19.27 -40.71 4.06
N SER A 7 18.42 -41.69 4.41
CA SER A 7 17.34 -42.21 3.56
C SER A 7 15.94 -41.70 3.92
N MET A 8 15.83 -40.72 4.82
CA MET A 8 14.57 -40.01 5.03
C MET A 8 14.37 -39.01 3.87
N PRO A 9 13.31 -39.16 3.04
CA PRO A 9 12.89 -38.07 2.19
C PRO A 9 12.45 -36.95 3.14
N TYR A 10 13.30 -35.94 3.30
CA TYR A 10 12.88 -34.68 3.91
C TYR A 10 11.62 -34.26 3.15
N PRO A 11 10.51 -33.94 3.83
CA PRO A 11 9.37 -33.33 3.17
C PRO A 11 9.91 -32.09 2.48
N THR A 12 9.99 -32.14 1.15
CA THR A 12 10.24 -30.99 0.31
C THR A 12 9.23 -29.97 0.81
N ARG A 13 9.69 -28.86 1.39
CA ARG A 13 8.82 -27.71 1.65
C ARG A 13 8.21 -27.36 0.30
N LEU A 14 7.01 -27.88 0.05
CA LEU A 14 6.14 -27.46 -1.02
C LEU A 14 6.08 -25.94 -0.90
N THR A 15 6.39 -25.29 -2.00
CA THR A 15 6.32 -23.85 -2.18
C THR A 15 5.06 -23.34 -1.50
N SER A 16 5.17 -22.45 -0.52
CA SER A 16 4.06 -21.95 0.30
C SER A 16 3.09 -21.05 -0.47
N GLU A 17 3.21 -20.99 -1.79
CA GLU A 17 2.35 -20.21 -2.66
C GLU A 17 1.19 -21.09 -3.12
N PRO A 18 -0.07 -20.62 -2.96
CA PRO A 18 -1.22 -21.35 -3.46
C PRO A 18 -1.16 -21.43 -5.00
N PRO A 19 -1.66 -22.50 -5.60
CA PRO A 19 -1.65 -22.64 -7.05
C PRO A 19 -2.56 -21.59 -7.72
N ASP A 20 -2.18 -21.16 -8.93
CA ASP A 20 -2.79 -20.01 -9.62
C ASP A 20 -4.30 -20.18 -9.88
N ASP A 21 -4.74 -21.41 -10.10
CA ASP A 21 -6.15 -21.77 -10.30
C ASP A 21 -6.99 -21.52 -9.03
N LEU A 22 -6.42 -21.79 -7.85
CA LEU A 22 -7.04 -21.49 -6.57
C LEU A 22 -7.15 -19.97 -6.36
N ILE A 23 -6.10 -19.22 -6.70
CA ILE A 23 -6.10 -17.75 -6.64
C ILE A 23 -7.20 -17.20 -7.56
N GLU A 24 -7.28 -17.68 -8.80
CA GLU A 24 -8.29 -17.24 -9.77
C GLU A 24 -9.71 -17.56 -9.28
N LYS A 25 -9.94 -18.75 -8.69
CA LYS A 25 -11.22 -19.15 -8.10
C LYS A 25 -11.64 -18.19 -6.98
N VAL A 26 -10.72 -17.82 -6.08
CA VAL A 26 -10.98 -16.84 -5.01
C VAL A 26 -11.31 -15.47 -5.59
N VAL A 27 -10.52 -14.97 -6.57
CA VAL A 27 -10.76 -13.68 -7.21
C VAL A 27 -12.13 -13.63 -7.89
N ARG A 28 -12.50 -14.66 -8.66
CA ARG A 28 -13.81 -14.76 -9.30
C ARG A 28 -14.94 -14.76 -8.26
N ARG A 29 -14.76 -15.43 -7.13
CA ARG A 29 -15.76 -15.44 -6.03
C ARG A 29 -15.89 -14.08 -5.37
N LEU A 30 -14.79 -13.40 -5.08
CA LEU A 30 -14.78 -12.03 -4.54
C LEU A 30 -15.52 -11.05 -5.48
N GLN A 31 -15.34 -11.20 -6.79
CA GLN A 31 -16.02 -10.38 -7.78
C GLN A 31 -17.53 -10.69 -7.86
N THR A 32 -17.89 -11.96 -8.01
CA THR A 32 -19.29 -12.39 -8.22
C THR A 32 -20.19 -12.21 -7.01
N THR A 33 -19.64 -12.26 -5.79
CA THR A 33 -20.36 -11.99 -4.54
C THR A 33 -20.44 -10.50 -4.20
N GLY A 34 -19.69 -9.65 -4.92
CA GLY A 34 -19.58 -8.22 -4.63
C GLY A 34 -18.67 -7.88 -3.44
N GLU A 35 -18.01 -8.88 -2.83
CA GLU A 35 -17.12 -8.65 -1.69
C GLU A 35 -15.91 -7.80 -2.09
N LEU A 36 -15.39 -7.94 -3.31
CA LEU A 36 -14.35 -7.05 -3.83
C LEU A 36 -14.78 -5.58 -3.77
N MET A 37 -16.01 -5.27 -4.20
CA MET A 37 -16.53 -3.90 -4.19
C MET A 37 -16.70 -3.38 -2.76
N ARG A 38 -17.12 -4.23 -1.81
CA ARG A 38 -17.20 -3.89 -0.39
C ARG A 38 -15.83 -3.57 0.21
N LEU A 39 -14.81 -4.39 -0.10
CA LEU A 39 -13.43 -4.15 0.34
C LEU A 39 -12.87 -2.85 -0.27
N THR A 40 -13.07 -2.63 -1.57
CA THR A 40 -12.64 -1.39 -2.24
C THR A 40 -13.32 -0.15 -1.65
N ALA A 41 -14.59 -0.24 -1.26
CA ALA A 41 -15.29 0.86 -0.60
C ALA A 41 -14.85 1.06 0.87
N TYR A 42 -14.44 -0.01 1.55
CA TYR A 42 -14.00 0.03 2.95
C TYR A 42 -12.62 0.69 3.12
N ILE A 43 -11.68 0.38 2.23
CA ILE A 43 -10.27 0.78 2.36
C ILE A 43 -10.08 2.30 2.54
N PRO A 44 -10.68 3.19 1.71
CA PRO A 44 -10.47 4.62 1.86
C PRO A 44 -10.95 5.18 3.20
N GLY A 45 -12.12 4.72 3.67
CA GLY A 45 -12.66 5.13 4.98
C GLY A 45 -11.73 4.70 6.10
N ARG A 46 -11.28 3.44 6.06
CA ARG A 46 -10.40 2.89 7.09
C ARG A 46 -9.02 3.53 7.10
N LEU A 47 -8.44 3.81 5.93
CA LEU A 47 -7.20 4.58 5.82
C LEU A 47 -7.32 5.97 6.45
N SER A 48 -8.47 6.63 6.27
CA SER A 48 -8.72 7.92 6.90
C SER A 48 -8.81 7.81 8.42
N GLU A 49 -9.53 6.82 8.94
CA GLU A 49 -9.66 6.57 10.39
C GLU A 49 -8.32 6.26 11.05
N LEU A 50 -7.45 5.51 10.37
CA LEU A 50 -6.09 5.18 10.82
C LEU A 50 -5.07 6.29 10.58
N GLY A 51 -5.55 7.49 10.22
CA GLY A 51 -4.71 8.69 10.05
C GLY A 51 -3.73 8.61 8.87
N TRP A 52 -3.91 7.69 7.92
CA TRP A 52 -3.02 7.56 6.77
C TRP A 52 -3.11 8.81 5.88
N CYS A 53 -4.31 9.33 5.63
CA CYS A 53 -4.51 10.54 4.83
C CYS A 53 -3.75 11.75 5.41
N HIS A 54 -3.72 11.90 6.74
CA HIS A 54 -2.97 12.96 7.41
C HIS A 54 -1.46 12.80 7.21
N ARG A 55 -0.94 11.58 7.37
CA ARG A 55 0.48 11.31 7.14
C ARG A 55 0.90 11.55 5.69
N VAL A 56 0.07 11.18 4.71
CA VAL A 56 0.32 11.48 3.29
C VAL A 56 0.28 12.98 3.01
N LEU A 57 -0.64 13.72 3.65
CA LEU A 57 -0.69 15.18 3.54
C LEU A 57 0.57 15.84 4.10
N ASP A 58 1.11 15.33 5.21
CA ASP A 58 2.34 15.83 5.80
C ASP A 58 3.56 15.53 4.91
N LEU A 59 3.61 14.35 4.26
CA LEU A 59 4.61 14.05 3.23
C LEU A 59 4.53 15.03 2.05
N ALA A 60 3.33 15.35 1.58
CA ALA A 60 3.13 16.31 0.50
C ALA A 60 3.56 17.72 0.90
N ARG A 61 3.22 18.16 2.12
CA ARG A 61 3.67 19.45 2.67
C ARG A 61 5.19 19.52 2.76
N GLU A 62 5.83 18.46 3.22
CA GLU A 62 7.29 18.39 3.31
C GLU A 62 7.95 18.41 1.93
N TYR A 63 7.39 17.67 0.97
CA TYR A 63 7.85 17.70 -0.42
C TYR A 63 7.79 19.12 -0.99
N LEU A 64 6.63 19.79 -0.88
CA LEU A 64 6.47 21.17 -1.33
C LEU A 64 7.46 22.10 -0.63
N ARG A 65 7.60 22.01 0.69
CA ARG A 65 8.56 22.83 1.45
C ARG A 65 10.00 22.68 0.94
N ASN A 66 10.39 21.48 0.49
CA ASN A 66 11.75 21.19 0.07
C ASN A 66 12.00 21.47 -1.43
N HIS A 67 10.94 21.52 -2.26
CA HIS A 67 11.05 21.64 -3.72
C HIS A 67 10.43 22.93 -4.28
N SER A 68 9.86 23.79 -3.42
CA SER A 68 9.27 25.05 -3.83
C SER A 68 9.93 26.25 -3.16
N ALA A 69 9.63 27.43 -3.70
CA ALA A 69 9.96 28.71 -3.12
C ALA A 69 9.18 29.04 -1.81
N SER A 70 8.60 28.05 -1.11
CA SER A 70 7.94 28.22 0.20
C SER A 70 8.72 27.66 1.41
N GLY A 71 9.95 27.18 1.20
CA GLY A 71 10.80 26.59 2.24
C GLY A 71 11.33 27.57 3.31
N PRO A 72 11.84 27.05 4.44
CA PRO A 72 12.44 27.88 5.48
C PRO A 72 13.66 28.63 4.95
N GLY A 73 13.65 29.96 5.02
CA GLY A 73 14.73 30.82 4.53
C GLY A 73 14.34 31.74 3.37
N ILE A 74 13.14 31.57 2.81
CA ILE A 74 12.62 32.43 1.75
C ILE A 74 11.90 33.61 2.40
N LYS A 75 12.44 34.82 2.18
CA LYS A 75 11.83 36.05 2.66
C LYS A 75 10.53 36.27 1.89
N THR A 76 9.41 36.32 2.59
CA THR A 76 8.10 36.68 2.04
C THR A 76 8.22 38.01 1.30
N GLY A 77 7.90 38.03 0.00
CA GLY A 77 8.03 39.22 -0.85
C GLY A 77 9.34 39.33 -1.66
N ALA A 78 10.19 38.29 -1.66
CA ALA A 78 11.28 38.21 -2.63
C ALA A 78 10.73 38.06 -4.06
N PRO A 79 11.34 38.71 -5.07
CA PRO A 79 10.87 38.61 -6.45
C PRO A 79 10.94 37.16 -6.95
N ALA A 80 9.94 36.77 -7.75
CA ALA A 80 9.88 35.46 -8.38
C ALA A 80 11.22 35.12 -9.06
N GLY A 81 11.76 33.93 -8.77
CA GLY A 81 13.04 33.47 -9.31
C GLY A 81 14.29 33.78 -8.45
N SER A 82 14.17 34.42 -7.28
CA SER A 82 15.33 34.70 -6.42
C SER A 82 16.03 33.44 -5.87
N THR A 83 15.35 32.30 -5.86
CA THR A 83 15.84 31.02 -5.31
C THR A 83 16.10 29.96 -6.38
N GLY A 84 15.78 30.23 -7.65
CA GLY A 84 15.84 29.23 -8.73
C GLY A 84 14.82 28.08 -8.61
N LEU A 85 13.95 28.11 -7.59
CA LEU A 85 12.91 27.10 -7.35
C LEU A 85 11.53 27.64 -7.80
N PRO A 86 10.64 26.75 -8.28
CA PRO A 86 9.29 27.12 -8.69
C PRO A 86 8.42 27.53 -7.50
N GLU A 87 7.38 28.33 -7.75
CA GLU A 87 6.33 28.56 -6.76
C GLU A 87 5.60 27.25 -6.43
N PRO A 88 5.05 27.08 -5.21
CA PRO A 88 4.33 25.86 -4.85
C PRO A 88 3.16 25.53 -5.79
N SER A 89 2.53 26.57 -6.36
CA SER A 89 1.44 26.42 -7.33
C SER A 89 1.89 25.90 -8.69
N ASP A 90 3.17 26.05 -9.01
CA ASP A 90 3.73 25.73 -10.33
C ASP A 90 4.33 24.32 -10.36
N ILE A 91 4.39 23.63 -9.22
CA ILE A 91 4.86 22.25 -9.12
C ILE A 91 3.82 21.31 -9.75
N PRO A 92 4.19 20.50 -10.75
CA PRO A 92 3.29 19.54 -11.36
C PRO A 92 2.79 18.50 -10.35
N ILE A 93 1.47 18.40 -10.19
CA ILE A 93 0.85 17.42 -9.28
C ILE A 93 1.29 15.99 -9.60
N GLN A 94 1.42 15.66 -10.89
CA GLN A 94 1.81 14.33 -11.35
C GLN A 94 3.20 13.93 -10.85
N GLU A 95 4.16 14.85 -10.91
CA GLU A 95 5.52 14.62 -10.42
C GLU A 95 5.52 14.37 -8.90
N MET A 96 4.77 15.19 -8.16
CA MET A 96 4.61 15.00 -6.72
C MET A 96 3.97 13.63 -6.40
N VAL A 97 2.95 13.21 -7.14
CA VAL A 97 2.31 11.90 -6.95
C VAL A 97 3.28 10.76 -7.24
N GLU A 98 4.07 10.84 -8.31
CA GLU A 98 5.06 9.82 -8.67
C GLU A 98 6.13 9.64 -7.58
N VAL A 99 6.61 10.74 -7.00
CA VAL A 99 7.61 10.72 -5.93
C VAL A 99 7.03 10.23 -4.60
N LEU A 100 5.81 10.65 -4.26
CA LEU A 100 5.21 10.36 -2.96
C LEU A 100 4.54 8.99 -2.87
N THR A 101 4.07 8.43 -3.99
CA THR A 101 3.32 7.16 -4.00
C THR A 101 4.09 5.99 -3.35
N PRO A 102 5.40 5.77 -3.63
CA PRO A 102 6.16 4.71 -2.96
C PRO A 102 6.21 4.90 -1.44
N GLN A 103 6.39 6.14 -0.97
CA GLN A 103 6.46 6.46 0.45
C GLN A 103 5.09 6.27 1.12
N ALA A 104 4.02 6.73 0.46
CA ALA A 104 2.65 6.57 0.91
C ALA A 104 2.27 5.09 1.09
N LYS A 105 2.76 4.19 0.22
CA LYS A 105 2.57 2.74 0.32
C LYS A 105 3.27 2.13 1.53
N ILE A 106 4.47 2.60 1.87
CA ILE A 106 5.25 2.09 3.02
C ILE A 106 4.57 2.43 4.35
N ILE A 107 3.91 3.59 4.43
CA ILE A 107 3.27 4.06 5.67
C ILE A 107 1.82 3.58 5.84
N ILE A 108 1.34 2.68 4.96
CA ILE A 108 0.02 2.06 5.14
C ILE A 108 0.02 1.31 6.49
N PRO A 109 -0.93 1.61 7.39
CA PRO A 109 -0.95 0.99 8.72
C PRO A 109 -1.17 -0.53 8.64
N ASP A 110 -0.40 -1.28 9.43
CA ASP A 110 -0.47 -2.74 9.52
C ASP A 110 -1.85 -3.25 9.94
N GLU A 111 -2.58 -2.46 10.72
CA GLU A 111 -3.95 -2.73 11.14
C GLU A 111 -4.86 -2.98 9.94
N LEU A 112 -4.74 -2.17 8.88
CA LEU A 112 -5.54 -2.35 7.68
C LEU A 112 -5.22 -3.69 7.01
N TYR A 113 -3.94 -4.06 6.90
CA TYR A 113 -3.54 -5.34 6.31
C TYR A 113 -4.06 -6.52 7.12
N LYS A 114 -4.00 -6.45 8.46
CA LYS A 114 -4.53 -7.49 9.35
C LYS A 114 -6.04 -7.66 9.20
N GLU A 115 -6.78 -6.56 9.16
CA GLU A 115 -8.24 -6.58 8.98
C GLU A 115 -8.64 -7.14 7.61
N LEU A 116 -8.02 -6.66 6.53
CA LEU A 116 -8.29 -7.15 5.18
C LEU A 116 -7.96 -8.64 5.06
N ARG A 117 -6.83 -9.07 5.62
CA ARG A 117 -6.43 -10.48 5.62
C ARG A 117 -7.44 -11.34 6.37
N SER A 118 -7.84 -10.93 7.58
CA SER A 118 -8.86 -11.67 8.36
C SER A 118 -10.13 -11.83 7.54
N ARG A 119 -10.63 -10.73 6.99
CA ARG A 119 -11.87 -10.71 6.21
C ARG A 119 -11.80 -11.56 4.94
N MET A 120 -10.66 -11.58 4.26
CA MET A 120 -10.46 -12.47 3.10
C MET A 120 -10.39 -13.95 3.51
N VAL A 121 -9.77 -14.27 4.65
CA VAL A 121 -9.75 -15.64 5.17
C VAL A 121 -11.15 -16.10 5.57
N ASP A 122 -11.90 -15.27 6.28
CA ASP A 122 -13.29 -15.54 6.67
C ASP A 122 -14.15 -15.78 5.43
N PHE A 123 -14.01 -14.92 4.41
CA PHE A 123 -14.70 -15.10 3.13
C PHE A 123 -14.35 -16.43 2.45
N ILE A 124 -13.07 -16.80 2.39
CA ILE A 124 -12.64 -18.07 1.76
C ILE A 124 -13.27 -19.27 2.47
N GLN A 125 -13.32 -19.24 3.81
CA GLN A 125 -13.96 -20.28 4.62
C GLN A 125 -15.47 -20.35 4.35
N GLU A 126 -16.17 -19.21 4.35
CA GLU A 126 -17.61 -19.14 4.08
C GLU A 126 -17.99 -19.64 2.67
N GLN A 127 -17.10 -19.44 1.69
CA GLN A 127 -17.33 -19.88 0.32
C GLN A 127 -17.00 -21.37 0.09
N ASN A 128 -16.54 -22.11 1.11
CA ASN A 128 -16.07 -23.50 1.00
C ASN A 128 -15.07 -23.69 -0.15
N ILE A 129 -14.14 -22.76 -0.29
CA ILE A 129 -13.07 -22.85 -1.29
C ILE A 129 -11.94 -23.69 -0.68
N ASP A 130 -12.03 -25.01 -0.88
CA ASP A 130 -10.92 -25.95 -0.70
C ASP A 130 -9.90 -25.82 -1.84
#